data_AF-A0A2U2RVQ8-F1
#
_entry.id   AF-A0A2U2RVQ8-F1
#
_cell.length_a   1.000
_cell.length_b   1.000
_cell.length_c   1.000
_cell.angle_alpha   90.00
_cell.angle_beta   90.00
_cell.angle_gamma   90.00
#
_symmetry.space_group_name_H-M   'P 1'
#
loop_
_entity.id
_entity.type
_entity.pdbx_description
1 polymer ?
#
loop_
_entity_poly.entity_id
_entity_poly.type
_entity_poly.pdbx_seq_one_letter_code
_entity_poly.pdbx_strand_id
1 'polypeptide(L)' 'MAQDIKQVRVKIFDELSSIVDPEINVSITELELIDEVDIQDNNVKVDLHLTSPFCPAV' A
#
# COMPACT_ATOMS: atom_id res chain seq x y z
N MET A 1 15.87 -19.35 -4.02
CA MET A 1 15.67 -17.91 -4.26
C MET A 1 14.27 -17.46 -3.85
N ALA A 2 13.75 -17.88 -2.68
CA ALA A 2 12.40 -17.52 -2.21
C ALA A 2 12.40 -16.55 -1.02
N GLN A 3 13.58 -16.24 -0.47
CA GLN A 3 13.72 -15.40 0.72
C GLN A 3 13.74 -13.90 0.38
N ASP A 4 14.29 -13.50 -0.77
CA ASP A 4 14.35 -12.09 -1.19
C ASP A 4 12.97 -11.43 -1.32
N ILE A 5 12.03 -12.07 -2.01
CA ILE A 5 10.70 -11.51 -2.28
C ILE A 5 9.95 -11.23 -0.97
N LYS A 6 10.13 -12.09 0.04
CA LYS A 6 9.53 -11.87 1.37
C LYS A 6 10.13 -10.64 2.06
N GLN A 7 11.44 -10.44 1.97
CA GLN A 7 12.07 -9.26 2.58
C GLN A 7 11.67 -7.97 1.86
N VAL A 8 11.57 -8.00 0.54
CA VAL A 8 11.11 -6.86 -0.26
C VAL A 8 9.66 -6.52 0.07
N ARG A 9 8.77 -7.52 0.13
CA ARG A 9 7.39 -7.36 0.61
C ARG A 9 7.32 -6.66 1.95
N VAL A 10 8.09 -7.12 2.94
CA VAL A 10 8.06 -6.55 4.29
C VAL A 10 8.45 -5.08 4.25
N LYS A 11 9.51 -4.72 3.50
CA LYS A 11 9.90 -3.32 3.33
C LYS A 11 8.82 -2.47 2.67
N ILE A 12 8.17 -2.99 1.62
CA ILE A 12 7.09 -2.26 0.94
C ILE A 12 5.93 -2.02 1.90
N PHE A 13 5.52 -3.04 2.66
CA PHE A 13 4.45 -2.89 3.64
C PHE A 13 4.80 -1.94 4.78
N ASP A 14 6.06 -1.91 5.21
CA ASP A 14 6.54 -0.98 6.24
C ASP A 14 6.43 0.47 5.76
N GLU A 15 6.88 0.74 4.53
CA GLU A 15 6.75 2.07 3.91
C GLU A 15 5.28 2.46 3.70
N LEU A 16 4.45 1.54 3.20
CA LEU A 16 3.01 1.77 3.02
C LEU A 16 2.31 2.03 4.36
N SER A 17 2.69 1.35 5.44
CA SER A 17 2.14 1.56 6.79
C SER A 17 2.52 2.94 7.36
N SER A 18 3.67 3.50 6.94
CA SER A 18 4.07 4.86 7.30
C SER A 18 3.21 5.94 6.63
N ILE A 19 2.48 5.58 5.56
CA ILE A 19 1.56 6.50 4.87
C ILE A 19 0.24 6.53 5.64
N VAL A 20 0.02 7.64 6.34
CA VAL A 20 -1.17 7.89 7.16
C VAL A 20 -2.13 8.80 6.39
N ASP A 21 -3.41 8.43 6.38
CA ASP A 21 -4.46 9.25 5.82
C ASP A 21 -4.64 10.53 6.66
N PRO A 22 -4.52 11.74 6.08
CA PRO A 22 -4.58 12.98 6.83
C PRO A 22 -5.97 13.32 7.37
N GLU A 23 -7.04 12.73 6.81
CA GLU A 23 -8.42 12.98 7.27
C GLU A 23 -8.76 12.10 8.48
N ILE A 24 -8.37 10.82 8.44
CA ILE A 24 -8.78 9.82 9.45
C ILE A 24 -7.67 9.49 10.45
N ASN A 25 -6.41 9.89 10.18
CA ASN A 25 -5.22 9.57 10.98
C ASN A 25 -4.99 8.05 11.15
N VAL A 26 -5.34 7.27 10.12
CA VAL A 26 -5.15 5.82 10.07
C VAL A 26 -4.25 5.46 8.88
N SER A 27 -3.42 4.43 9.00
CA SER A 27 -2.56 4.01 7.89
C SER A 27 -3.38 3.44 6.72
N ILE A 28 -2.90 3.64 5.48
CA ILE A 28 -3.55 3.07 4.29
C ILE A 28 -3.61 1.53 4.33
N THR A 29 -2.68 0.90 5.07
CA THR A 29 -2.65 -0.54 5.30
C THR A 29 -3.71 -1.01 6.30
N GLU A 30 -4.02 -0.22 7.32
CA GLU A 30 -5.09 -0.53 8.29
C GLU A 30 -6.48 -0.30 7.71
N LEU A 31 -6.61 0.64 6.77
CA LEU A 31 -7.85 0.86 6.01
C LEU A 31 -8.09 -0.21 4.94
N GLU A 32 -7.20 -1.21 4.82
CA GLU A 32 -7.27 -2.30 3.84
C GLU A 32 -7.40 -1.80 2.39
N LEU A 33 -6.79 -0.65 2.07
CA LEU A 33 -6.91 0.00 0.74
C LEU A 33 -6.00 -0.59 -0.32
N ILE A 34 -5.12 -1.50 0.07
CA ILE A 34 -4.18 -2.18 -0.82
C ILE A 34 -4.79 -3.53 -1.20
N ASP A 35 -5.23 -3.67 -2.44
CA ASP A 35 -5.82 -4.91 -2.96
C ASP A 35 -4.74 -5.93 -3.33
N GLU A 36 -3.72 -5.49 -4.08
CA GLU A 36 -2.67 -6.37 -4.59
C GLU A 36 -1.30 -5.68 -4.59
N VAL A 37 -0.26 -6.43 -4.25
CA VAL A 37 1.13 -6.02 -4.39
C VAL A 37 1.87 -7.10 -5.17
N ASP A 38 2.15 -6.81 -6.43
CA ASP A 38 2.85 -7.69 -7.35
C ASP A 38 4.30 -7.19 -7.53
N ILE A 39 5.27 -8.07 -7.26
CA ILE A 39 6.69 -7.75 -7.29
C ILE A 39 7.30 -8.51 -8.47
N GLN A 40 7.62 -7.78 -9.55
CA GLN A 40 8.22 -8.32 -10.76
C GLN A 40 9.65 -7.83 -10.90
N ASP A 41 10.61 -8.65 -10.48
CA ASP A 41 12.07 -8.42 -10.55
C ASP A 41 12.53 -7.04 -10.04
N ASN A 42 12.37 -6.00 -10.85
CA ASN A 42 12.79 -4.63 -10.60
C ASN A 42 11.63 -3.61 -10.59
N ASN A 43 10.39 -4.09 -10.64
CA ASN A 43 9.17 -3.29 -10.62
C ASN A 43 8.21 -3.78 -9.53
N VAL A 44 7.51 -2.86 -8.90
CA VAL A 44 6.51 -3.15 -7.88
C VAL A 44 5.21 -2.51 -8.34
N LYS A 45 4.23 -3.35 -8.64
CA LYS A 45 2.88 -2.93 -8.97
C LYS A 45 2.03 -3.03 -7.71
N VAL A 46 1.40 -1.92 -7.35
CA VAL A 46 0.49 -1.85 -6.20
C VAL A 46 -0.87 -1.42 -6.73
N ASP A 47 -1.86 -2.29 -6.61
CA ASP A 47 -3.24 -1.97 -6.90
C ASP A 47 -3.91 -1.54 -5.59
N LEU A 48 -4.49 -0.33 -5.62
CA LEU A 48 -5.13 0.30 -4.47
C LEU A 48 -6.53 0.78 -4.87
N HIS A 49 -7.47 0.71 -3.94
CA HIS A 49 -8.80 1.30 -4.09
C HIS A 49 -8.96 2.45 -3.10
N LEU A 50 -9.61 3.52 -3.54
CA LEU A 50 -9.85 4.69 -2.71
C LEU A 50 -11.10 4.46 -1.84
N THR A 51 -11.03 4.83 -0.56
CA THR A 51 -12.16 4.81 0.37
C THR A 51 -13.32 5.68 -0.11
N SER A 52 -13.04 6.69 -0.93
CA SER A 52 -14.03 7.61 -1.47
C SER A 52 -13.80 7.82 -2.97
N PRO A 53 -14.78 7.54 -3.85
CA PRO A 53 -14.72 7.88 -5.28
C PRO A 53 -14.73 9.41 -5.54
N PHE A 54 -14.90 10.21 -4.47
CA PHE A 54 -14.97 11.67 -4.49
C PHE A 54 -14.43 12.23 -3.15
N CYS A 55 -13.11 12.40 -2.97
CA CYS A 55 -12.60 13.35 -1.97
C CYS A 55 -11.19 13.91 -2.34
N PRO A 56 -10.95 15.22 -2.26
CA PRO A 56 -11.94 16.24 -1.90
C PRO A 56 -12.89 16.50 -3.08
N ALA A 57 -14.18 16.33 -2.79
CA ALA A 57 -15.22 17.01 -3.52
C ALA A 57 -15.13 18.48 -3.10
N VAL A 58 -14.41 19.26 -3.93
CA VAL A 58 -14.31 20.74 -3.93
C VAL A 58 -13.76 21.45 -2.69
#